data_AF-A0A7W0RE31-F1
#
_entry.id   AF-A0A7W0RE31-F1
#
_cell.length_a   1.000
_cell.length_b   1.000
_cell.length_c   1.000
_cell.angle_alpha   90.00
_cell.angle_beta   90.00
_cell.angle_gamma   90.00
#
_symmetry.space_group_name_H-M   'P 1'
#
loop_
_entity.id
_entity.type
_entity.pdbx_description
1 polymer ?
#
loop_
_entity_poly.entity_id
_entity_poly.type
_entity_poly.pdbx_seq_one_letter_code
_entity_poly.pdbx_strand_id
1 'polypeptide(L)' 'HPFDVAGGLCESCRRDCRPGCLVYPKGEHRPPVCIPCALSAGGVRRNARRARRG' A
#
# COMPACT_ATOMS: atom_id res chain seq x y z
N HIS A 1 7.99 9.84 -11.21
CA HIS A 1 8.22 9.41 -12.59
C HIS A 1 6.87 9.09 -13.25
N PRO A 2 6.55 9.66 -14.42
CA PRO A 2 5.23 9.58 -15.03
C PRO A 2 4.94 8.29 -15.82
N PHE A 3 5.88 7.33 -15.86
CA PHE A 3 5.75 6.07 -16.61
C PHE A 3 5.77 4.82 -15.73
N ASP A 4 5.45 4.95 -14.44
CA ASP A 4 5.25 3.77 -13.59
C ASP A 4 3.93 3.10 -13.98
N VAL A 5 4.02 2.04 -14.78
CA VAL A 5 2.91 1.14 -15.14
C VAL A 5 2.26 0.69 -13.83
N ALA A 6 0.99 0.98 -13.55
CA ALA A 6 0.38 0.60 -12.27
C ALA A 6 0.64 -0.88 -11.97
N GLY A 7 1.34 -1.18 -10.88
CA GLY A 7 1.75 -2.54 -10.52
C GLY A 7 0.57 -3.40 -10.04
N GLY A 8 -0.58 -2.77 -9.79
CA GLY A 8 -1.83 -3.42 -9.41
C GLY A 8 -2.64 -2.60 -8.39
N LEU A 9 -3.75 -3.16 -7.94
CA LEU A 9 -4.63 -2.59 -6.92
C LEU A 9 -4.32 -3.19 -5.54
N CYS A 10 -4.35 -2.37 -4.49
CA CYS A 10 -4.33 -2.86 -3.11
C CYS A 10 -5.66 -3.57 -2.78
N GLU A 11 -5.61 -4.78 -2.25
CA GLU A 11 -6.82 -5.51 -1.83
C GLU A 11 -7.64 -4.75 -0.77
N SER A 12 -6.96 -4.12 0.18
CA SER A 12 -7.62 -3.53 1.35
C SER A 12 -8.27 -2.17 1.07
N CYS A 13 -7.63 -1.31 0.27
CA CYS A 13 -8.13 0.05 0.01
C CYS A 13 -8.49 0.30 -1.46
N ARG A 14 -8.31 -0.69 -2.34
CA ARG A 14 -8.60 -0.66 -3.79
C ARG A 14 -8.01 0.54 -4.53
N ARG A 15 -6.86 1.01 -4.07
CA ARG A 15 -6.10 2.11 -4.68
C ARG A 15 -5.03 1.56 -5.63
N ASP A 16 -4.88 2.20 -6.78
CA ASP A 16 -3.77 1.94 -7.69
C ASP A 16 -2.43 2.18 -6.99
N CYS A 17 -1.57 1.18 -7.05
CA CYS A 17 -0.24 1.21 -6.48
C CYS A 17 0.80 1.14 -7.59
N ARG A 18 1.91 1.86 -7.38
CA ARG A 18 3.07 1.75 -8.27
C ARG A 18 3.70 0.35 -8.17
N PRO A 19 4.38 -0.11 -9.22
CA PRO A 19 5.30 -1.24 -9.17
C PRO A 19 6.23 -1.12 -7.96
N GLY A 20 6.42 -2.21 -7.22
CA GLY A 20 7.25 -2.24 -6.02
C GLY A 20 6.64 -1.61 -4.76
N CYS A 21 5.47 -0.97 -4.83
CA CYS A 21 4.73 -0.47 -3.65
C CYS A 21 3.69 -1.45 -3.12
N LEU A 22 3.47 -2.56 -3.82
CA LEU A 22 2.64 -3.69 -3.41
C LEU A 22 3.51 -4.74 -2.73
N VAL A 23 3.06 -5.21 -1.57
CA VAL A 23 3.74 -6.22 -0.76
C VAL A 23 2.78 -7.37 -0.42
N TYR A 24 3.36 -8.54 -0.15
CA TYR A 24 2.64 -9.78 0.17
C TYR A 24 2.86 -10.17 1.64
N PRO A 25 2.31 -9.43 2.63
CA PRO A 25 2.62 -9.64 4.04
C PRO A 25 2.07 -10.97 4.60
N LYS A 26 1.12 -11.59 3.89
CA LYS A 26 0.49 -12.87 4.26
C LYS A 26 0.93 -14.04 3.37
N GLY A 27 2.01 -13.87 2.62
CA GLY A 27 2.51 -14.83 1.63
C GLY A 27 2.00 -14.57 0.21
N GLU A 28 2.67 -15.19 -0.77
CA GLU A 28 2.49 -14.98 -2.21
C GLU A 28 1.12 -15.44 -2.74
N HIS A 29 0.47 -16.36 -2.02
CA HIS A 29 -0.89 -16.83 -2.32
C HIS A 29 -2.00 -15.86 -1.93
N ARG A 30 -1.70 -14.79 -1.19
CA ARG A 30 -2.68 -13.78 -0.79
C ARG A 30 -2.60 -12.58 -1.74
N PRO A 31 -3.72 -11.85 -1.93
CA PRO A 31 -3.70 -10.63 -2.72
C PRO A 31 -2.69 -9.62 -2.13
N PRO A 32 -2.00 -8.84 -2.98
CA PRO A 32 -1.06 -7.85 -2.50
C PRO A 32 -1.79 -6.67 -1.85
N VAL A 33 -1.10 -6.04 -0.91
CA VAL A 33 -1.57 -4.80 -0.26
C VAL A 33 -0.51 -3.72 -0.37
N CYS A 34 -0.93 -2.46 -0.30
CA CYS A 34 0.02 -1.35 -0.27
C CYS A 34 0.77 -1.30 1.07
N ILE A 35 1.98 -0.75 1.06
CA ILE A 35 2.83 -0.58 2.27
C ILE A 35 2.04 0.01 3.46
N PRO A 36 1.21 1.06 3.33
CA PRO A 36 0.42 1.59 4.44
C PRO A 36 -0.57 0.58 5.04
N CYS A 37 -1.27 -0.18 4.19
CA CYS A 37 -2.19 -1.23 4.62
C CYS A 37 -1.43 -2.40 5.27
N ALA A 38 -0.27 -2.78 4.74
CA ALA A 38 0.59 -3.79 5.35
C ALA A 38 1.06 -3.38 6.75
N LEU A 39 1.52 -2.13 6.91
CA LEU A 39 1.96 -1.59 8.20
C LEU A 39 0.80 -1.51 9.20
N SER A 40 -0.38 -1.09 8.74
CA SER A 40 -1.58 -1.03 9.58
C SER A 40 -2.03 -2.43 10.04
N ALA A 41 -2.01 -3.41 9.14
CA ALA A 41 -2.35 -4.80 9.44
C ALA A 41 -1.32 -5.48 10.36
N GLY A 42 -0.04 -5.12 10.26
CA GLY A 42 1.03 -5.58 11.15
C GLY A 42 1.06 -4.88 12.52
N GLY A 43 0.09 -4.01 12.82
CA GLY A 43 0.01 -3.30 14.10
C GLY A 43 0.99 -2.14 14.25
N VAL A 44 1.71 -1.78 13.19
CA VAL A 44 2.58 -0.59 13.17
C VAL A 44 1.68 0.63 13.01
N ARG A 45 1.19 1.16 14.12
CA ARG A 45 0.53 2.46 14.18
C ARG A 45 1.52 3.54 13.74
N ARG A 46 1.54 3.85 12.45
CA ARG A 46 2.13 5.10 11.97
C ARG A 46 1.19 6.20 12.39
N ASN A 47 1.66 6.99 13.35
CA ASN A 47 1.08 8.27 13.74
C ASN A 47 1.22 9.21 12.52
N ALA A 48 0.39 9.00 11.50
CA ALA A 48 0.35 9.81 10.30
C ALA A 48 -0.17 11.18 10.73
N ARG A 49 0.77 12.07 11.08
CA ARG A 49 0.50 13.50 11.17
C ARG A 49 -0.08 13.90 9.83
N ARG A 50 -1.39 14.03 9.86
CA ARG A 50 -2.28 14.54 8.84
C ARG A 50 -1.69 15.85 8.32
N ALA A 51 -0.93 15.79 7.24
CA ALA A 51 -0.71 16.94 6.36
C ALA A 51 -2.03 17.18 5.62
N ARG A 52 -3.02 17.75 6.32
CA ARG A 52 -4.06 18.53 5.66
C ARG A 52 -3.55 19.97 5.63
N ARG A 53 -3.54 20.50 4.41
CA ARG A 53 -3.87 21.88 4.00
C ARG A 53 -2.71 22.85 3.77
N GLY A 54 -2.85 23.52 2.63
CA GLY A 54 -2.00 24.54 2.02
C GLY A 54 -2.34 24.55 0.55
#